data_AF-A0A7Z0MP51-F1
#
_entry.id   AF-A0A7Z0MP51-F1
#
_cell.length_a   1.000
_cell.length_b   1.000
_cell.length_c   1.000
_cell.angle_alpha   90.00
_cell.angle_beta   90.00
_cell.angle_gamma   90.00
#
_symmetry.space_group_name_H-M   'P 1'
#
loop_
_entity.id
_entity.type
_entity.pdbx_description
1 polymer ?
#
loop_
_entity_poly.entity_id
_entity_poly.type
_entity_poly.pdbx_seq_one_letter_code
_entity_poly.pdbx_strand_id
1 'polypeptide(L)'
;LCHETKNYSCGEGGAIVLNNKSFVERAEIIREKGTDRSKFFRGEVDKYTWKDIGSSFLMSELQAAFLYANLEQAQKIKEKRCAIWSAYYQALKPLEKKGLISLPVIPDPCEQNGHIFYLKAQSAEIRDQLLAYLKQNKVHAVFPFTIA
;
A
#
# COMPACT_ATOMS: atom_id res chain seq x y z
N LEU A 1 0.78 2.12 1.82
CA LEU A 1 2.04 2.88 1.97
C LEU A 1 2.62 2.54 3.34
N CYS A 2 3.93 2.55 3.48
CA CYS A 2 4.67 2.60 4.75
C CYS A 2 4.85 1.28 5.54
N HIS A 3 4.07 0.22 5.30
CA HIS A 3 4.41 -1.14 5.79
C HIS A 3 5.47 -1.81 4.89
N GLU A 4 6.33 -2.67 5.42
CA GLU A 4 7.40 -3.41 4.71
C GLU A 4 6.95 -4.09 3.40
N THR A 5 5.74 -4.64 3.38
CA THR A 5 5.19 -5.33 2.20
C THR A 5 4.61 -4.40 1.13
N LYS A 6 4.53 -3.08 1.38
CA LYS A 6 3.97 -2.10 0.44
C LYS A 6 5.04 -1.56 -0.51
N ASN A 7 4.59 -0.94 -1.61
CA ASN A 7 5.51 -0.45 -2.67
C ASN A 7 6.55 0.55 -2.17
N TYR A 8 6.17 1.37 -1.20
CA TYR A 8 7.04 2.32 -0.52
C TYR A 8 6.84 2.10 0.98
N SER A 9 7.94 2.01 1.74
CA SER A 9 7.93 1.52 3.11
C SER A 9 8.77 2.39 4.04
N CYS A 10 8.44 2.36 5.33
CA CYS A 10 9.28 2.80 6.44
C CYS A 10 9.22 1.82 7.62
N GLY A 11 9.11 0.52 7.31
CA GLY A 11 8.86 -0.54 8.28
C GLY A 11 7.39 -0.59 8.66
N GLU A 12 6.98 0.36 9.51
CA GLU A 12 5.60 0.56 9.94
C GLU A 12 5.22 2.03 9.80
N GLY A 13 4.00 2.31 9.34
CA GLY A 13 3.51 3.68 9.25
C GLY A 13 2.30 3.83 8.35
N GLY A 14 1.86 5.06 8.18
CA GLY A 14 0.75 5.41 7.31
C GLY A 14 0.73 6.89 7.00
N ALA A 15 -0.16 7.27 6.08
CA ALA A 15 -0.42 8.65 5.74
C ALA A 15 -1.91 8.83 5.46
N ILE A 16 -2.43 9.99 5.83
CA ILE A 16 -3.77 10.44 5.46
C ILE A 16 -3.59 11.63 4.52
N VAL A 17 -4.24 11.59 3.36
CA VAL A 17 -4.28 12.69 2.41
C VAL A 17 -5.69 13.26 2.43
N LEU A 18 -5.80 14.56 2.75
CA LEU A 18 -7.08 15.24 2.89
C LEU A 18 -7.33 16.09 1.65
N ASN A 19 -8.29 15.66 0.84
CA ASN A 19 -8.69 16.42 -0.35
C ASN A 19 -9.70 17.53 -0.04
N ASN A 20 -10.50 17.36 1.02
CA ASN A 20 -11.45 18.37 1.47
C ASN A 20 -10.83 19.20 2.61
N LYS A 21 -10.66 20.50 2.35
CA LYS A 21 -10.08 21.47 3.28
C LYS A 21 -10.86 21.57 4.60
N SER A 22 -12.18 21.29 4.61
CA SER A 22 -12.98 21.34 5.84
C SER A 22 -12.55 20.33 6.90
N PHE A 23 -11.81 19.28 6.51
CA PHE A 23 -11.32 18.26 7.45
C PHE A 23 -9.91 18.53 7.98
N VAL A 24 -9.19 19.53 7.47
CA VAL A 24 -7.78 19.77 7.81
C VAL A 24 -7.63 20.06 9.30
N GLU A 25 -8.36 21.04 9.83
CA GLU A 25 -8.27 21.41 11.25
C GLU A 25 -8.63 20.25 12.16
N ARG A 26 -9.72 19.53 11.85
CA ARG A 26 -10.15 18.37 12.64
C ARG A 26 -9.09 17.27 12.65
N ALA A 27 -8.46 17.02 11.51
CA ALA A 27 -7.40 16.01 11.41
C ALA A 27 -6.16 16.39 12.20
N GLU A 28 -5.76 17.66 12.19
CA GLU A 28 -4.66 18.17 13.03
C GLU A 28 -4.96 17.94 14.52
N ILE A 29 -6.17 18.31 14.97
CA ILE A 29 -6.61 18.12 16.35
C ILE A 29 -6.53 16.65 16.75
N ILE A 30 -7.12 15.75 15.97
CA ILE A 30 -7.14 14.30 16.27
C ILE A 30 -5.72 13.72 16.29
N ARG A 31 -4.85 14.15 15.35
CA ARG A 31 -3.46 13.68 15.23
C ARG A 31 -2.57 14.15 16.36
N GLU A 32 -2.80 15.35 16.88
CA GLU A 32 -2.06 15.96 17.97
C GLU A 32 -2.76 15.74 19.32
N LYS A 33 -3.19 14.50 19.59
CA LYS A 33 -3.77 14.08 20.89
C LYS A 33 -5.01 14.86 21.31
N GLY A 34 -5.77 15.38 20.34
CA GLY A 34 -6.99 16.15 20.59
C GLY A 34 -6.76 17.64 20.85
N THR A 35 -5.57 18.16 20.57
CA THR A 35 -5.18 19.55 20.87
C THR A 35 -5.06 20.41 19.62
N ASP A 36 -5.26 21.72 19.75
CA ASP A 36 -5.00 22.70 18.68
C ASP A 36 -3.51 23.12 18.60
N ARG A 37 -2.60 22.21 18.94
CA ARG A 37 -1.15 22.45 18.98
C ARG A 37 -0.59 23.00 17.66
N SER A 38 -1.13 22.56 16.52
CA SER A 38 -0.75 23.09 15.20
C SER A 38 -1.09 24.58 15.05
N LYS A 39 -2.23 25.04 15.59
CA LYS A 39 -2.61 26.47 15.60
C LYS A 39 -1.66 27.31 16.45
N PHE A 40 -1.26 26.76 17.59
CA PHE A 40 -0.25 27.41 18.45
C PHE A 40 1.08 27.58 17.72
N PHE A 41 1.59 26.55 17.02
CA PHE A 41 2.80 26.68 16.21
C PHE A 41 2.67 27.67 15.05
N ARG A 42 1.45 27.86 14.51
CA ARG A 42 1.15 28.87 13.49
C ARG A 42 0.95 30.28 14.06
N GLY A 43 0.97 30.47 15.38
CA GLY A 43 0.72 31.77 16.02
C GLY A 43 -0.74 32.23 15.97
N GLU A 44 -1.68 31.32 15.70
CA GLU A 44 -3.12 31.63 15.63
C GLU A 44 -3.79 31.69 17.02
N VAL A 45 -3.13 31.13 18.05
CA VAL A 45 -3.58 31.11 19.44
C VAL A 45 -2.38 31.30 20.39
N ASP A 46 -2.61 31.97 21.52
CA ASP A 46 -1.54 32.26 22.51
C ASP A 46 -1.06 31.02 23.28
N LYS A 47 -1.95 30.04 23.47
CA LYS A 47 -1.68 28.76 24.14
C LYS A 47 -2.53 27.67 23.50
N TYR A 48 -1.96 26.47 23.36
CA TYR A 48 -2.73 25.32 22.91
C TYR A 48 -3.56 24.73 24.07
N THR A 49 -4.73 24.21 23.76
CA THR A 49 -5.62 23.54 24.71
C THR A 49 -6.12 22.22 24.15
N TRP A 50 -6.69 21.38 25.01
CA TRP A 50 -7.47 20.23 24.55
C TRP A 50 -8.80 20.72 23.96
N LYS A 51 -9.16 20.21 22.77
CA LYS A 51 -10.34 20.64 22.00
C LYS A 51 -11.30 19.51 21.69
N ASP A 52 -10.79 18.29 21.52
CA ASP A 52 -11.60 17.13 21.15
C ASP A 52 -10.89 15.83 21.53
N ILE A 53 -11.52 14.68 21.31
CA ILE A 53 -10.86 13.38 21.34
C ILE A 53 -9.75 13.30 20.30
N GLY A 54 -8.66 12.62 20.63
CA GLY A 54 -7.56 12.38 19.71
C GLY A 54 -6.58 11.35 20.24
N SER A 55 -5.57 11.05 19.44
CA SER A 55 -4.50 10.10 19.80
C SER A 55 -3.16 10.58 19.24
N SER A 56 -2.10 9.82 19.48
CA SER A 56 -0.75 10.12 19.00
C SER A 56 -0.47 9.40 17.69
N PHE A 57 -0.82 10.02 16.56
CA PHE A 57 -0.61 9.46 15.22
C PHE A 57 0.62 10.05 14.51
N LEU A 58 1.67 10.34 15.28
CA LEU A 58 2.92 10.91 14.76
C LEU A 58 3.83 9.81 14.24
N MET A 59 4.38 10.01 13.04
CA MET A 59 5.50 9.23 12.53
C MET A 59 6.80 9.76 13.15
N SER A 60 7.74 8.88 13.50
CA SER A 60 9.05 9.32 13.98
C SER A 60 9.90 9.91 12.85
N GLU A 61 10.82 10.81 13.18
CA GLU A 61 11.76 11.40 12.22
C GLU A 61 12.59 10.35 11.48
N LEU A 62 12.98 9.26 12.16
CA LEU A 62 13.72 8.16 11.54
C LEU A 62 12.88 7.44 10.47
N GLN A 63 11.60 7.17 10.76
CA GLN A 63 10.67 6.59 9.78
C GLN A 63 10.42 7.54 8.62
N ALA A 64 10.29 8.85 8.90
CA ALA A 64 10.10 9.87 7.88
C ALA A 64 11.32 9.96 6.94
N ALA A 65 12.54 9.96 7.48
CA ALA A 65 13.77 9.97 6.69
C ALA A 65 13.90 8.72 5.80
N PHE A 66 13.58 7.55 6.34
CA PHE A 66 13.58 6.31 5.57
C PHE A 66 12.52 6.31 4.46
N LEU A 67 11.30 6.77 4.76
CA LEU A 67 10.23 6.92 3.78
C LEU A 67 10.62 7.91 2.68
N TYR A 68 11.25 9.02 3.05
CA TYR A 68 11.66 10.07 2.12
C TYR A 68 12.58 9.53 1.03
N ALA A 69 13.63 8.78 1.38
CA ALA A 69 14.52 8.15 0.41
C ALA A 69 13.77 7.18 -0.54
N ASN A 70 12.74 6.48 -0.05
CA ASN A 70 11.88 5.64 -0.88
C ASN A 70 11.03 6.47 -1.86
N LEU A 71 10.50 7.60 -1.40
CA LEU A 71 9.66 8.49 -2.21
C LEU A 71 10.46 9.21 -3.30
N GLU A 72 11.71 9.58 -3.04
CA GLU A 72 12.61 10.12 -4.07
C GLU A 72 12.83 9.14 -5.23
N GLN A 73 12.77 7.83 -4.96
CA GLN A 73 12.90 6.77 -5.95
C GLN A 73 11.54 6.20 -6.40
N ALA A 74 10.43 6.85 -6.06
CA ALA A 74 9.09 6.27 -6.21
C ALA A 74 8.79 5.83 -7.65
N GLN A 75 9.11 6.69 -8.63
CA GLN A 75 8.86 6.41 -10.03
C GLN A 75 9.67 5.20 -10.53
N LYS A 76 10.96 5.15 -10.22
CA LYS A 76 11.85 4.04 -10.56
C LYS A 76 11.38 2.72 -9.93
N ILE A 77 10.91 2.77 -8.69
CA ILE A 77 10.32 1.62 -8.00
C ILE A 77 9.04 1.18 -8.72
N LYS A 78 8.10 2.10 -9.01
CA LYS A 78 6.86 1.81 -9.75
C LYS A 78 7.17 1.13 -11.08
N GLU A 79 8.04 1.72 -11.89
CA GLU A 79 8.41 1.22 -13.22
C GLU A 79 8.98 -0.20 -13.15
N LYS A 80 9.94 -0.44 -12.25
CA LYS A 80 10.53 -1.78 -12.07
C LYS A 80 9.48 -2.82 -11.69
N ARG A 81 8.58 -2.48 -10.76
CA ARG A 81 7.51 -3.38 -10.33
C ARG A 81 6.51 -3.64 -11.45
N CYS A 82 6.12 -2.62 -12.19
CA CYS A 82 5.23 -2.74 -13.35
C CYS A 82 5.87 -3.59 -14.47
N ALA A 83 7.17 -3.47 -14.71
CA ALA A 83 7.88 -4.29 -15.68
C ALA A 83 7.88 -5.78 -15.29
N ILE A 84 8.15 -6.10 -14.01
CA ILE A 84 8.07 -7.47 -13.49
C ILE A 84 6.65 -8.01 -13.60
N TRP A 85 5.65 -7.21 -13.21
CA TRP A 85 4.24 -7.57 -13.32
C TRP A 85 3.86 -7.91 -14.77
N SER A 86 4.28 -7.06 -15.73
CA SER A 86 4.04 -7.28 -17.15
C SER A 86 4.73 -8.54 -17.67
N ALA A 87 5.95 -8.84 -17.19
CA ALA A 87 6.65 -10.07 -17.56
C ALA A 87 5.86 -11.32 -17.13
N TYR A 88 5.36 -11.36 -15.90
CA TYR A 88 4.47 -12.44 -15.45
C TYR A 88 3.19 -12.52 -16.29
N TYR A 89 2.56 -11.38 -16.56
CA TYR A 89 1.34 -11.32 -17.35
C TYR A 89 1.52 -11.96 -18.73
N GLN A 90 2.58 -11.56 -19.46
CA GLN A 90 2.86 -12.07 -20.80
C GLN A 90 3.25 -13.55 -20.78
N ALA A 91 4.11 -13.96 -19.84
CA ALA A 91 4.56 -15.35 -19.74
C ALA A 91 3.42 -16.32 -19.40
N LEU A 92 2.44 -15.90 -18.61
CA LEU A 92 1.33 -16.74 -18.15
C LEU A 92 0.08 -16.63 -19.04
N LYS A 93 0.00 -15.65 -19.95
CA LYS A 93 -1.13 -15.46 -20.87
C LYS A 93 -1.50 -16.72 -21.67
N PRO A 94 -0.56 -17.56 -22.13
CA PRO A 94 -0.91 -18.81 -22.81
C PRO A 94 -1.70 -19.79 -21.94
N LEU A 95 -1.49 -19.80 -20.62
CA LEU A 95 -2.23 -20.68 -19.70
C LEU A 95 -3.68 -20.19 -19.51
N GLU A 96 -3.88 -18.88 -19.47
CA GLU A 96 -5.23 -18.29 -19.45
C GLU A 96 -5.98 -18.57 -20.75
N LYS A 97 -5.32 -18.47 -21.91
CA LYS A 97 -5.93 -18.85 -23.20
C LYS A 97 -6.36 -20.32 -23.26
N LYS A 98 -5.72 -21.20 -22.48
CA LYS A 98 -6.11 -22.61 -22.33
C LYS A 98 -7.17 -22.83 -21.25
N GLY A 99 -7.64 -21.78 -20.59
CA GLY A 99 -8.64 -21.83 -19.52
C GLY A 99 -8.13 -22.41 -18.19
N LEU A 100 -6.81 -22.57 -18.03
CA LEU A 100 -6.22 -23.23 -16.84
C LEU A 100 -6.12 -22.30 -15.63
N ILE A 101 -6.02 -21.00 -15.87
CA ILE A 101 -5.95 -19.95 -14.86
C ILE A 101 -6.69 -18.70 -15.36
N SER A 102 -7.04 -17.79 -14.47
CA SER A 102 -7.41 -16.41 -14.83
C SER A 102 -6.34 -15.44 -14.34
N LEU A 103 -5.90 -14.54 -15.21
CA LEU A 103 -4.95 -13.48 -14.86
C LEU A 103 -5.69 -12.25 -14.32
N PRO A 104 -4.97 -11.30 -13.70
CA PRO A 104 -5.58 -10.06 -13.24
C PRO A 104 -6.16 -9.25 -14.40
N VAL A 105 -7.27 -8.57 -14.14
CA VAL A 105 -7.87 -7.63 -15.08
C VAL A 105 -7.58 -6.22 -14.57
N ILE A 106 -7.09 -5.36 -15.46
CA ILE A 106 -6.93 -3.93 -15.18
C ILE A 106 -8.10 -3.22 -15.86
N PRO A 107 -9.08 -2.67 -15.10
CA PRO A 107 -10.19 -1.93 -15.69
C PRO A 107 -9.69 -0.64 -16.36
N ASP A 108 -10.30 -0.23 -17.45
CA ASP A 108 -10.12 1.12 -18.01
C ASP A 108 -10.88 2.13 -17.13
N PRO A 109 -10.32 3.30 -16.76
CA PRO A 109 -9.02 3.89 -17.13
C PRO A 109 -7.91 3.71 -16.08
N CYS A 110 -7.91 2.62 -15.32
CA CYS A 110 -6.99 2.42 -14.21
C CYS A 110 -5.58 2.03 -14.67
N GLU A 111 -4.58 2.54 -13.95
CA GLU A 111 -3.20 2.04 -14.03
C GLU A 111 -2.87 1.16 -12.82
N GLN A 112 -2.15 0.07 -13.06
CA GLN A 112 -1.58 -0.74 -12.00
C GLN A 112 -0.26 -0.13 -11.48
N ASN A 113 0.05 -0.38 -10.21
CA ASN A 113 1.27 0.11 -9.54
C ASN A 113 2.28 -1.00 -9.19
N GLY A 114 2.06 -2.21 -9.71
CA GLY A 114 2.92 -3.38 -9.55
C GLY A 114 2.95 -3.92 -8.14
N HIS A 115 1.94 -3.62 -7.31
CA HIS A 115 1.95 -4.05 -5.91
C HIS A 115 1.91 -5.58 -5.78
N ILE A 116 0.95 -6.23 -6.43
CA ILE A 116 0.74 -7.67 -6.36
C ILE A 116 0.44 -8.19 -7.78
N PHE A 117 1.03 -9.33 -8.13
CA PHE A 117 0.59 -10.15 -9.24
C PHE A 117 -0.16 -11.35 -8.66
N TYR A 118 -1.47 -11.45 -8.94
CA TYR A 118 -2.29 -12.59 -8.53
C TYR A 118 -2.70 -13.40 -9.75
N LEU A 119 -3.18 -14.61 -9.54
CA LEU A 119 -3.91 -15.38 -10.55
C LEU A 119 -5.00 -16.18 -9.83
N LYS A 120 -6.06 -16.53 -10.55
CA LYS A 120 -7.11 -17.41 -10.03
C LYS A 120 -6.91 -18.81 -10.61
N ALA A 121 -6.85 -19.80 -9.74
CA ALA A 121 -6.91 -21.20 -10.14
C ALA A 121 -8.36 -21.61 -10.43
N GLN A 122 -8.56 -22.70 -11.16
CA GLN A 122 -9.90 -23.22 -11.46
C GLN A 122 -10.65 -23.70 -10.22
N SER A 123 -9.94 -24.15 -9.18
CA SER A 123 -10.53 -24.60 -7.92
C SER A 123 -9.58 -24.40 -6.73
N ALA A 124 -10.11 -24.57 -5.52
CA ALA A 124 -9.35 -24.55 -4.28
C ALA A 124 -8.28 -25.64 -4.24
N GLU A 125 -8.61 -26.84 -4.72
CA GLU A 125 -7.72 -28.00 -4.74
C GLU A 125 -6.53 -27.75 -5.67
N ILE A 126 -6.77 -27.20 -6.87
CA ILE A 126 -5.72 -26.86 -7.84
C ILE A 126 -4.81 -25.75 -7.28
N ARG A 127 -5.39 -24.74 -6.62
CA ARG A 127 -4.61 -23.70 -5.94
C ARG A 127 -3.67 -24.31 -4.90
N ASP A 128 -4.17 -25.19 -4.05
CA ASP A 128 -3.38 -25.74 -2.94
C ASP A 128 -2.26 -26.66 -3.45
N GLN A 129 -2.53 -27.44 -4.51
CA GLN A 129 -1.51 -28.20 -5.23
C GLN A 129 -0.45 -27.28 -5.87
N LEU A 130 -0.88 -26.18 -6.51
CA LEU A 130 0.03 -25.20 -7.10
C LEU A 130 0.92 -24.54 -6.04
N LEU A 131 0.36 -24.17 -4.89
CA LEU A 131 1.12 -23.61 -3.76
C LEU A 131 2.16 -24.60 -3.24
N ALA A 132 1.80 -25.87 -3.10
CA ALA A 132 2.73 -26.93 -2.69
C ALA A 132 3.85 -27.12 -3.72
N TYR A 133 3.52 -27.18 -5.01
CA TYR A 133 4.49 -27.31 -6.10
C TYR A 133 5.46 -26.12 -6.13
N LEU A 134 4.95 -24.89 -6.06
CA LEU A 134 5.78 -23.68 -6.03
C LEU A 134 6.72 -23.68 -4.83
N LYS A 135 6.22 -24.04 -3.64
CA LYS A 135 7.04 -24.14 -2.42
C LYS A 135 8.17 -25.16 -2.56
N GLN A 136 7.89 -26.34 -3.14
CA GLN A 136 8.92 -27.36 -3.41
C GLN A 136 9.99 -26.83 -4.38
N ASN A 137 9.61 -25.96 -5.30
CA ASN A 137 10.49 -25.30 -6.25
C ASN A 137 11.07 -23.96 -5.74
N LYS A 138 11.02 -23.70 -4.43
CA LYS A 138 11.56 -22.50 -3.76
C LYS A 138 10.92 -21.18 -4.22
N VAL A 139 9.68 -21.24 -4.72
CA VAL A 139 8.84 -20.08 -5.04
C VAL A 139 7.78 -19.93 -3.95
N HIS A 140 7.90 -18.88 -3.13
CA HIS A 140 6.96 -18.61 -2.06
C HIS A 140 5.77 -17.79 -2.57
N ALA A 141 4.71 -18.48 -2.96
CA ALA A 141 3.40 -17.88 -3.23
C ALA A 141 2.51 -18.01 -1.98
N VAL A 142 1.60 -17.04 -1.80
CA VAL A 142 0.66 -16.99 -0.67
C VAL A 142 -0.76 -16.79 -1.17
N PHE A 143 -1.73 -17.28 -0.41
CA PHE A 143 -3.15 -16.99 -0.63
C PHE A 143 -3.58 -15.82 0.29
N PRO A 144 -3.85 -14.62 -0.25
CA PRO A 144 -4.27 -13.49 0.56
C PRO A 144 -5.76 -13.58 0.89
N PHE A 145 -6.13 -13.27 2.14
CA PHE A 145 -7.52 -13.26 2.63
C PHE A 145 -8.44 -12.21 1.95
N THR A 146 -7.89 -11.33 1.11
CA THR A 146 -8.57 -10.14 0.58
C THR A 146 -8.97 -10.24 -0.89
N ILE A 147 -8.63 -11.34 -1.58
CA ILE A 147 -8.95 -11.52 -3.00
C ILE A 147 -9.83 -12.77 -3.15
N ALA A 148 -11.14 -12.55 -3.29
CA ALA A 148 -12.12 -13.56 -3.70
C ALA A 148 -12.38 -13.43 -5.22
#